data_AF-A0A1H1NRI7-F1
#
_entry.id   AF-A0A1H1NRI7-F1
#
_cell.length_a   1.000
_cell.length_b   1.000
_cell.length_c   1.000
_cell.angle_alpha   90.00
_cell.angle_beta   90.00
_cell.angle_gamma   90.00
#
_symmetry.space_group_name_H-M   'P 1'
#
loop_
_entity.id
_entity.type
_entity.pdbx_description
1 polymer ?
#
loop_
_entity_poly.entity_id
_entity_poly.type
_entity_poly.pdbx_seq_one_letter_code
_entity_poly.pdbx_strand_id
1 'polypeptide(L)'
;MKEEKNKTNRKLTPLTFKEKISFFLFPFGYGSDLFPIKDINDSELERFKKYGFDKKIEDAIVAKKLGIIFYLLIPLILLLSTS
;
A
#
# COMPACT_ATOMS: atom_id res chain seq x y z
N MET A 1 16.24 3.95 -27.06
CA MET A 1 16.34 2.51 -26.74
C MET A 1 16.59 2.20 -25.25
N LYS A 2 17.69 2.62 -24.60
CA LYS A 2 17.92 2.31 -23.16
C LYS A 2 16.90 2.98 -22.21
N GLU A 3 16.54 4.23 -22.45
CA GLU A 3 15.59 4.96 -21.60
C GLU A 3 14.17 4.38 -21.64
N GLU A 4 13.69 3.98 -22.81
CA GLU A 4 12.38 3.34 -22.97
C GLU A 4 12.32 1.99 -22.26
N LYS A 5 13.37 1.16 -22.40
CA LYS A 5 13.47 -0.11 -21.66
C LYS A 5 13.48 0.12 -20.15
N ASN A 6 14.16 1.16 -19.67
CA ASN A 6 14.16 1.55 -18.26
C ASN A 6 12.80 2.07 -17.78
N LYS A 7 12.02 2.73 -18.64
CA LYS A 7 10.65 3.16 -18.32
C LYS A 7 9.71 1.95 -18.23
N THR A 8 9.76 1.03 -19.20
CA THR A 8 8.94 -0.19 -19.20
C THR A 8 9.25 -1.08 -18.00
N ASN A 9 10.53 -1.27 -17.66
CA ASN A 9 10.93 -2.04 -16.49
C ASN A 9 10.35 -1.44 -15.20
N ARG A 10 10.41 -0.11 -15.03
CA ARG A 10 9.83 0.57 -13.86
C ARG A 10 8.32 0.39 -13.77
N LYS A 11 7.61 0.54 -14.88
CA LYS A 11 6.15 0.37 -14.96
C LYS A 11 5.67 -0.99 -14.45
N LEU A 12 6.43 -2.04 -14.76
CA LEU A 12 6.10 -3.43 -14.42
C LEU A 12 6.74 -3.92 -13.12
N THR A 13 7.58 -3.12 -12.47
CA THR A 13 8.28 -3.55 -11.25
C THR A 13 7.27 -3.67 -10.10
N PRO A 14 7.11 -4.85 -9.47
CA PRO A 14 6.17 -5.03 -8.37
C PRO A 14 6.70 -4.40 -7.08
N LEU A 15 5.85 -4.34 -6.05
CA LEU A 15 6.34 -4.11 -4.69
C LEU A 15 7.15 -5.31 -4.22
N THR A 16 8.25 -5.03 -3.54
CA THR A 16 8.97 -6.01 -2.73
C THR A 16 8.11 -6.43 -1.55
N PHE A 17 8.42 -7.59 -0.97
CA PHE A 17 7.71 -8.10 0.19
C PHE A 17 7.71 -7.11 1.38
N LYS A 18 8.85 -6.46 1.64
CA LYS A 18 8.97 -5.46 2.70
C LYS A 18 8.05 -4.26 2.47
N GLU A 19 8.00 -3.74 1.24
CA GLU A 19 7.08 -2.64 0.91
C GLU A 19 5.62 -3.10 1.08
N LYS A 20 5.27 -4.31 0.64
CA LYS A 20 3.90 -4.87 0.82
C LYS A 20 3.49 -4.94 2.29
N ILE A 21 4.38 -5.35 3.19
CA ILE A 21 4.11 -5.38 4.63
C ILE A 21 3.77 -3.99 5.17
N SER A 22 4.50 -2.95 4.75
CA SER A 22 4.22 -1.58 5.19
C SER A 22 2.80 -1.14 4.81
N PHE A 23 2.39 -1.37 3.56
CA PHE A 23 1.04 -1.04 3.09
C PHE A 23 -0.05 -1.91 3.72
N PHE A 24 0.27 -3.15 4.14
CA PHE A 24 -0.64 -4.05 4.83
C PHE A 24 -0.88 -3.65 6.28
N LEU A 25 0.18 -3.34 7.04
CA LEU A 25 0.10 -2.97 8.46
C LEU A 25 -0.44 -1.55 8.67
N PHE A 26 -0.21 -0.65 7.71
CA PHE A 26 -0.71 0.73 7.74
C PHE A 26 -1.62 1.00 6.52
N PRO A 27 -2.81 0.37 6.47
CA PRO A 27 -3.66 0.41 5.28
C PRO A 27 -4.58 1.63 5.24
N PHE A 28 -4.77 2.31 6.37
CA PHE A 28 -5.54 3.53 6.48
C PHE A 28 -4.60 4.70 6.14
N GLY A 29 -4.87 5.39 5.03
CA GLY A 29 -4.07 6.57 4.66
C GLY A 29 -4.27 7.67 5.69
N TYR A 30 -3.21 8.40 6.00
CA TYR A 30 -3.26 9.53 6.92
C TYR A 30 -3.17 10.81 6.08
N GLY A 31 -4.34 11.39 5.82
CA GLY A 31 -4.51 12.59 5.01
C GLY A 31 -5.87 13.26 5.18
N SER A 32 -6.58 12.95 6.28
CA SER A 32 -7.75 13.71 6.73
C SER A 32 -7.32 14.72 7.78
N ASP A 33 -8.10 15.78 7.99
CA ASP A 33 -7.85 16.81 9.02
C ASP A 33 -7.67 16.23 10.45
N LEU A 34 -8.11 15.00 10.67
CA LEU A 34 -8.01 14.29 11.95
C LEU A 34 -6.62 13.68 12.21
N PHE A 35 -5.80 13.45 11.18
CA PHE A 35 -4.47 12.85 11.31
C PHE A 35 -3.48 13.48 10.31
N PRO A 36 -2.91 14.65 10.66
CA PRO A 36 -2.20 15.54 9.73
C PRO A 36 -0.79 15.07 9.31
N ILE A 37 -0.37 13.87 9.70
CA ILE A 37 0.94 13.34 9.34
C ILE A 37 0.78 12.56 8.03
N LYS A 38 1.31 13.11 6.91
CA LYS A 38 1.50 12.34 5.67
C LYS A 38 2.29 11.09 6.03
N ASP A 39 1.65 9.93 5.96
CA ASP A 39 2.34 8.69 6.30
C ASP A 39 3.40 8.38 5.24
N ILE A 40 4.42 7.61 5.63
CA ILE A 40 5.51 7.17 4.75
C ILE A 40 4.92 6.52 3.48
N ASN A 41 3.85 5.75 3.64
CA ASN A 41 3.13 5.08 2.56
C ASN A 41 2.47 6.05 1.56
N ASP A 42 1.96 7.21 2.01
CA ASP A 42 1.33 8.18 1.13
C ASP A 42 2.39 8.95 0.31
N SER A 43 3.52 9.30 0.93
CA SER A 43 4.68 9.84 0.22
C SER A 43 5.27 8.85 -0.80
N GLU A 44 5.36 7.56 -0.44
CA GLU A 44 5.76 6.49 -1.36
C GLU A 44 4.81 6.37 -2.55
N LEU A 45 3.50 6.43 -2.31
CA LEU A 45 2.49 6.34 -3.36
C LEU A 45 2.55 7.55 -4.32
N GLU A 46 2.75 8.75 -3.80
CA GLU A 46 3.00 9.95 -4.60
C GLU A 46 4.25 9.79 -5.47
N ARG A 47 5.33 9.24 -4.90
CA ARG A 47 6.56 8.95 -5.63
C ARG A 47 6.33 7.92 -6.75
N PHE A 48 5.58 6.86 -6.49
CA PHE A 48 5.25 5.86 -7.53
C PHE A 48 4.47 6.49 -8.68
N LYS A 49 3.48 7.34 -8.39
CA LYS A 49 2.73 8.10 -9.40
C LYS A 49 3.65 9.01 -10.21
N LYS A 50 4.52 9.78 -9.54
CA LYS A 50 5.45 10.71 -10.18
C LYS A 50 6.41 10.04 -11.17
N TYR A 51 6.83 8.80 -10.87
CA TYR A 51 7.82 8.08 -11.68
C TYR A 51 7.24 6.95 -12.55
N GLY A 52 5.91 6.77 -12.58
CA GLY A 52 5.23 5.80 -13.44
C GLY A 52 5.43 4.33 -13.02
N PHE A 53 5.44 4.05 -11.71
CA PHE A 53 5.53 2.69 -11.16
C PHE A 53 4.15 2.05 -11.00
N ASP A 54 3.44 1.84 -12.11
CA ASP A 54 2.04 1.40 -12.12
C ASP A 54 1.81 0.10 -11.34
N LYS A 55 2.66 -0.92 -11.55
CA LYS A 55 2.54 -2.18 -10.82
C LYS A 55 2.71 -2.02 -9.31
N LYS A 56 3.60 -1.11 -8.86
CA LYS A 56 3.75 -0.82 -7.42
C LYS A 56 2.51 -0.16 -6.83
N ILE A 57 1.84 0.71 -7.60
CA ILE A 57 0.58 1.35 -7.18
C ILE A 57 -0.52 0.28 -7.02
N GLU A 58 -0.65 -0.62 -7.99
CA GLU A 58 -1.61 -1.73 -7.90
C GLU A 58 -1.34 -2.62 -6.68
N ASP A 59 -0.09 -3.04 -6.50
CA ASP A 59 0.32 -3.89 -5.39
C ASP A 59 0.07 -3.19 -4.03
N ALA A 60 0.32 -1.87 -3.94
CA ALA A 60 0.03 -1.07 -2.75
C ALA A 60 -1.47 -1.07 -2.43
N ILE A 61 -2.33 -0.87 -3.43
CA ILE A 61 -3.80 -0.88 -3.26
C ILE A 61 -4.27 -2.24 -2.77
N VAL A 62 -3.74 -3.34 -3.33
CA VAL A 62 -4.07 -4.70 -2.90
C VAL A 62 -3.63 -4.94 -1.45
N ALA A 63 -2.39 -4.57 -1.09
CA ALA A 63 -1.88 -4.71 0.27
C ALA A 63 -2.73 -3.93 1.29
N LYS A 64 -3.12 -2.68 0.96
CA LYS A 64 -4.02 -1.87 1.81
C LYS A 64 -5.38 -2.55 2.01
N LYS A 65 -6.00 -3.07 0.94
CA LYS A 65 -7.28 -3.80 1.05
C LYS A 65 -7.17 -5.02 1.95
N LEU A 66 -6.09 -5.80 1.81
CA LEU A 66 -5.84 -6.96 2.67
C LEU A 66 -5.65 -6.54 4.13
N GLY A 67 -4.95 -5.44 4.39
CA GLY A 67 -4.79 -4.89 5.74
C GLY A 67 -6.12 -4.48 6.36
N ILE A 68 -7.00 -3.79 5.62
CA ILE A 68 -8.34 -3.42 6.09
C ILE A 68 -9.14 -4.67 6.45
N ILE A 69 -9.15 -5.69 5.57
CA ILE A 69 -9.84 -6.96 5.83
C ILE A 69 -9.28 -7.62 7.09
N PHE A 70 -7.96 -7.66 7.25
CA PHE A 70 -7.31 -8.21 8.43
C PHE A 70 -7.77 -7.52 9.73
N TYR A 71 -7.80 -6.19 9.75
CA TYR A 71 -8.28 -5.44 10.91
C TYR A 71 -9.78 -5.60 11.19
N LEU A 72 -10.61 -5.89 10.18
CA LEU A 72 -12.03 -6.23 10.38
C LEU A 72 -12.22 -7.63 10.95
N LEU A 73 -11.36 -8.59 10.59
CA LEU A 73 -11.44 -9.97 11.05
C LEU A 73 -11.04 -10.13 12.53
N ILE A 74 -10.06 -9.37 13.02
CA ILE A 74 -9.62 -9.44 14.42
C ILE A 74 -10.78 -9.29 15.42
N PRO A 75 -11.56 -8.18 15.43
CA PRO A 75 -12.65 -8.01 16.39
C PRO A 75 -13.76 -9.06 16.20
N LEU A 76 -14.00 -9.50 14.96
CA LEU A 76 -14.97 -10.57 14.68
C LEU A 76 -14.56 -11.89 15.34
N ILE A 77 -13.28 -12.29 15.19
CA ILE A 77 -12.75 -13.50 15.82
C ILE A 77 -12.79 -13.37 17.34
N LEU A 78 -12.41 -12.22 17.88
CA LEU A 78 -12.44 -11.97 19.33
C LEU A 78 -13.87 -12.10 19.88
N LEU A 79 -14.85 -11.49 19.22
CA LEU A 79 -16.26 -11.56 19.60
C LEU A 79 -16.79 -13.00 19.64
N LEU A 80 -16.46 -13.79 18.60
CA LEU A 80 -16.83 -15.20 18.51
C LEU A 80 -16.08 -16.09 19.52
N SER A 81 -14.89 -15.69 19.96
CA SER A 81 -14.10 -16.46 20.93
C SER A 81 -14.55 -16.22 22.37
N THR A 82 -15.21 -15.09 22.64
CA THR A 82 -15.72 -14.71 23.96
C THR A 82 -17.19 -15.08 24.20
N SER A 83 -17.90 -15.56 23.18
CA SER A 83 -19.31 -16.00 23.25
C SER A 83 -19.39 -17.51 23.53
#